data_AF-A0A9D7B5V3-F1
#
_entry.id   AF-A0A9D7B5V3-F1
#
_cell.length_a   1.000
_cell.length_b   1.000
_cell.length_c   1.000
_cell.angle_alpha   90.00
_cell.angle_beta   90.00
_cell.angle_gamma   90.00
#
_symmetry.space_group_name_H-M   'P 1'
#
loop_
_entity.id
_entity.type
_entity.pdbx_description
1 polymer ?
#
loop_
_entity_poly.entity_id
_entity_poly.type
_entity_poly.pdbx_seq_one_letter_code
_entity_poly.pdbx_strand_id
1 'polypeptide(L)'
;MRSNHFRHFTLLLIVIHAAIANAQVWCPPGAVWHHNYAAVSAPLVGVVRTECIGDTVIQGETAKLKHATASGYDWQNGGTFQSDLGFVITKANADQVSFWDGSDWFLLYDLGLPVGGQWLLVCYLDAFELTVTGTGLKIVDGIPLRYSVVSLAPPLPWLASDTVIERIGFKSIYVHPYSFFGGWSNSVVRELRCYEDNEIAYSVLQQETCDYTLGVPEDLHGGTQTIMPNPGTDGFSLMLNGVSRNGNVFVLDALGRAVGSAPIRQGQARFDAQELPPGVFVYRATDLDGRLRATGRWVKE
;
A
#
# COMPACT_ATOMS: atom_id res chain seq x y z
N MET A 1 14.79 -56.05 32.56
CA MET A 1 14.92 -55.52 31.18
C MET A 1 13.54 -55.15 30.65
N ARG A 2 13.09 -53.90 30.81
CA ARG A 2 11.93 -53.26 30.14
C ARG A 2 11.68 -51.90 30.82
N SER A 3 12.28 -50.83 30.30
CA SER A 3 11.96 -49.46 30.77
C SER A 3 12.48 -48.33 29.85
N ASN A 4 13.37 -48.59 28.89
CA ASN A 4 13.93 -47.52 28.06
C ASN A 4 13.11 -47.14 26.81
N HIS A 5 12.19 -47.99 26.35
CA HIS A 5 11.40 -47.71 25.14
C HIS A 5 10.28 -46.67 25.36
N PHE A 6 9.76 -46.55 26.58
CA PHE A 6 8.66 -45.61 26.87
C PHE A 6 9.15 -44.15 26.90
N ARG A 7 10.36 -43.89 27.40
CA ARG A 7 10.96 -42.53 27.44
C ARG A 7 11.25 -41.94 26.08
N HIS A 8 11.64 -42.75 25.10
CA HIS A 8 11.93 -42.28 23.74
C HIS A 8 10.64 -41.94 22.97
N PHE A 9 9.55 -42.66 23.25
CA PHE A 9 8.25 -42.39 22.63
C PHE A 9 7.62 -41.07 23.12
N THR A 10 7.78 -40.75 24.41
CA THR A 10 7.29 -39.47 24.98
C THR A 10 8.06 -38.26 24.46
N LEU A 11 9.39 -38.38 24.25
CA LEU A 11 10.23 -37.30 23.71
C LEU A 11 9.91 -37.00 22.23
N LEU A 12 9.60 -38.02 21.43
CA LEU A 12 9.22 -37.85 20.03
C LEU A 12 7.87 -37.11 19.88
N LEU A 13 6.92 -37.35 20.79
CA LEU A 13 5.59 -36.73 20.76
C LEU A 13 5.63 -35.22 21.08
N ILE A 14 6.57 -34.77 21.93
CA ILE A 14 6.74 -33.35 22.30
C ILE A 14 7.36 -32.56 21.15
N VAL A 15 8.30 -33.15 20.39
CA VAL A 15 8.92 -32.49 19.22
C VAL A 15 7.91 -32.31 18.08
N ILE A 16 6.97 -33.25 17.90
CA ILE A 16 5.93 -33.15 16.88
C ILE A 16 4.87 -32.10 17.26
N HIS A 17 4.54 -31.90 18.54
CA HIS A 17 3.62 -30.83 18.97
C HIS A 17 4.21 -29.43 18.82
N ALA A 18 5.53 -29.27 18.99
CA ALA A 18 6.20 -27.98 18.79
C ALA A 18 6.25 -27.57 17.30
N ALA A 19 6.28 -28.52 16.37
CA ALA A 19 6.30 -28.25 14.93
C ALA A 19 4.92 -27.85 14.34
N ILE A 20 3.83 -28.15 15.05
CA ILE A 20 2.46 -27.75 14.66
C ILE A 20 2.09 -26.40 15.29
N ALA A 21 2.91 -25.87 16.20
CA ALA A 21 2.78 -24.52 16.74
C ALA A 21 3.33 -23.44 15.80
N ASN A 22 3.24 -23.65 14.47
CA ASN A 22 3.22 -22.55 13.52
C ASN A 22 1.87 -21.83 13.67
N ALA A 23 1.66 -21.21 14.83
CA ALA A 23 0.63 -20.20 14.99
C ALA A 23 0.84 -19.20 13.84
N GLN A 24 -0.21 -18.97 13.06
CA GLN A 24 -0.19 -18.03 11.95
C GLN A 24 0.35 -16.69 12.46
N VAL A 25 1.52 -16.30 11.97
CA VAL A 25 2.28 -15.21 12.56
C VAL A 25 1.66 -13.90 12.10
N TRP A 26 0.82 -13.30 12.93
CA TRP A 26 0.44 -11.91 12.76
C TRP A 26 1.67 -11.03 12.99
N CYS A 27 1.98 -10.14 12.02
CA CYS A 27 3.10 -9.20 12.12
C CYS A 27 4.44 -9.95 12.34
N PRO A 28 4.91 -10.74 11.36
CA PRO A 28 6.27 -11.26 11.42
C PRO A 28 7.27 -10.08 11.41
N PRO A 29 8.47 -10.25 12.00
CA PRO A 29 9.48 -9.19 12.01
C PRO A 29 9.76 -8.65 10.60
N GLY A 30 9.72 -7.34 10.44
CA GLY A 30 9.93 -6.67 9.15
C GLY A 30 8.70 -6.64 8.24
N ALA A 31 7.53 -7.09 8.68
CA ALA A 31 6.29 -6.90 7.91
C ALA A 31 5.96 -5.41 7.75
N VAL A 32 5.58 -4.99 6.55
CA VAL A 32 5.30 -3.60 6.21
C VAL A 32 3.94 -3.48 5.52
N TRP A 33 3.18 -2.46 5.90
CA TRP A 33 1.92 -2.08 5.26
C TRP A 33 2.02 -0.66 4.72
N HIS A 34 1.47 -0.42 3.54
CA HIS A 34 1.33 0.91 2.96
C HIS A 34 -0.15 1.22 2.74
N HIS A 35 -0.61 2.36 3.25
CA HIS A 35 -2.00 2.82 3.16
C HIS A 35 -2.07 4.22 2.57
N ASN A 36 -3.18 4.58 1.92
CA ASN A 36 -3.46 5.96 1.55
C ASN A 36 -3.55 6.85 2.80
N TYR A 37 -2.98 8.05 2.67
CA TYR A 37 -3.02 9.10 3.69
C TYR A 37 -3.66 10.37 3.11
N ALA A 38 -4.56 10.98 3.87
CA ALA A 38 -5.03 12.33 3.59
C ALA A 38 -5.26 13.08 4.92
N ALA A 39 -4.75 14.30 5.03
CA ALA A 39 -5.13 15.17 6.13
C ALA A 39 -6.55 15.73 5.89
N VAL A 40 -7.38 15.72 6.92
CA VAL A 40 -8.77 16.23 6.89
C VAL A 40 -8.78 17.75 6.88
N SER A 41 -7.85 18.38 7.60
CA SER A 41 -7.80 19.83 7.81
C SER A 41 -6.56 20.50 7.19
N ALA A 42 -5.80 19.77 6.37
CA ALA A 42 -4.62 20.28 5.69
C ALA A 42 -4.55 19.75 4.24
N PRO A 43 -3.91 20.46 3.32
CA PRO A 43 -3.77 20.05 1.91
C PRO A 43 -2.76 18.91 1.71
N LEU A 44 -2.64 17.99 2.66
CA LEU A 44 -1.64 16.93 2.66
C LEU A 44 -2.24 15.62 2.18
N VAL A 45 -1.63 15.03 1.16
CA VAL A 45 -1.98 13.70 0.64
C VAL A 45 -0.73 12.84 0.52
N GLY A 46 -0.83 11.54 0.76
CA GLY A 46 0.37 10.72 0.81
C GLY A 46 0.14 9.24 1.07
N VAL A 47 1.16 8.62 1.67
CA VAL A 47 1.17 7.23 2.10
C VAL A 47 1.55 7.16 3.58
N VAL A 48 0.86 6.28 4.32
CA VAL A 48 1.32 5.80 5.63
C VAL A 48 2.03 4.48 5.44
N ARG A 49 3.31 4.44 5.82
CA ARG A 49 4.09 3.21 6.00
C ARG A 49 4.00 2.78 7.45
N THR A 50 3.58 1.54 7.69
CA THR A 50 3.52 0.91 9.02
C THR A 50 4.42 -0.30 9.01
N GLU A 51 5.40 -0.35 9.91
CA GLU A 51 6.38 -1.44 9.98
C GLU A 51 6.29 -2.19 11.31
N CYS A 52 6.33 -3.51 11.26
CA CYS A 52 6.46 -4.37 12.43
C CYS A 52 7.90 -4.35 12.96
N ILE A 53 8.14 -3.59 14.03
CA ILE A 53 9.48 -3.34 14.56
C ILE A 53 9.87 -4.27 15.72
N GLY A 54 8.93 -5.06 16.26
CA GLY A 54 9.24 -6.08 17.24
C GLY A 54 8.08 -6.46 18.14
N ASP A 55 8.41 -7.13 19.23
CA ASP A 55 7.47 -7.54 20.27
C ASP A 55 7.53 -6.58 21.47
N THR A 56 6.42 -6.49 22.21
CA THR A 56 6.32 -5.75 23.47
C THR A 56 5.38 -6.50 24.42
N VAL A 57 5.27 -6.04 25.67
CA VAL A 57 4.34 -6.59 26.67
C VAL A 57 3.50 -5.47 27.25
N ILE A 58 2.18 -5.60 27.17
CA ILE A 58 1.23 -4.63 27.73
C ILE A 58 0.24 -5.41 28.61
N GLN A 59 0.10 -4.99 29.87
CA GLN A 59 -0.75 -5.67 30.87
C GLN A 59 -0.48 -7.18 31.01
N GLY A 60 0.77 -7.61 30.81
CA GLY A 60 1.17 -9.03 30.90
C GLY A 60 0.88 -9.85 29.64
N GLU A 61 0.31 -9.25 28.59
CA GLU A 61 0.06 -9.89 27.30
C GLU A 61 1.18 -9.57 26.31
N THR A 62 1.70 -10.59 25.63
CA THR A 62 2.64 -10.39 24.52
C THR A 62 1.92 -9.74 23.35
N ALA A 63 2.53 -8.68 22.79
CA ALA A 63 1.97 -7.88 21.72
C ALA A 63 3.03 -7.57 20.66
N LYS A 64 2.55 -7.16 19.48
CA LYS A 64 3.34 -6.68 18.35
C LYS A 64 3.37 -5.16 18.37
N LEU A 65 4.58 -4.62 18.33
CA LEU A 65 4.85 -3.19 18.22
C LEU A 65 5.11 -2.84 16.76
N LYS A 66 4.36 -1.86 16.26
CA LYS A 66 4.52 -1.28 14.93
C LYS A 66 4.83 0.19 15.02
N HIS A 67 5.65 0.70 14.10
CA HIS A 67 5.91 2.14 13.94
C HIS A 67 5.29 2.63 12.64
N ALA A 68 4.57 3.75 12.70
CA ALA A 68 3.87 4.33 11.57
C ALA A 68 4.47 5.70 11.21
N THR A 69 4.76 5.90 9.93
CA THR A 69 5.25 7.17 9.37
C THR A 69 4.41 7.55 8.16
N ALA A 70 4.10 8.83 8.01
CA ALA A 70 3.46 9.38 6.82
C ALA A 70 4.46 10.16 5.97
N SER A 71 4.34 10.06 4.66
CA SER A 71 5.03 10.94 3.72
C SER A 71 4.14 11.27 2.54
N GLY A 72 4.37 12.41 1.90
CA GLY A 72 3.58 12.80 0.73
C GLY A 72 3.79 14.23 0.29
N TYR A 73 2.73 14.81 -0.26
CA TYR A 73 2.74 16.09 -0.95
C TYR A 73 1.67 17.05 -0.39
N ASP A 74 2.05 18.31 -0.26
CA ASP A 74 1.17 19.44 -0.02
C ASP A 74 0.75 20.03 -1.37
N TRP A 75 -0.52 19.84 -1.74
CA TRP A 75 -1.02 20.29 -3.05
C TRP A 75 -1.27 21.80 -3.13
N GLN A 76 -1.28 22.50 -1.99
CA GLN A 76 -1.42 23.95 -1.96
C GLN A 76 -0.08 24.65 -2.18
N ASN A 77 0.98 24.15 -1.56
CA ASN A 77 2.30 24.80 -1.58
C ASN A 77 3.31 24.12 -2.51
N GLY A 78 3.00 22.94 -3.03
CA GLY A 78 3.92 22.18 -3.89
C GLY A 78 5.06 21.49 -3.15
N GLY A 79 5.04 21.49 -1.81
CA GLY A 79 6.07 20.90 -0.98
C GLY A 79 5.84 19.41 -0.71
N THR A 80 6.87 18.71 -0.26
CA THR A 80 6.73 17.37 0.32
C THR A 80 6.67 17.45 1.84
N PHE A 81 6.10 16.43 2.47
CA PHE A 81 6.12 16.31 3.94
C PHE A 81 6.53 14.90 4.36
N GLN A 82 7.04 14.83 5.59
CA GLN A 82 7.23 13.60 6.35
C GLN A 82 6.75 13.83 7.77
N SER A 83 6.08 12.85 8.35
CA SER A 83 5.58 12.90 9.72
C SER A 83 5.73 11.56 10.40
N ASP A 84 6.12 11.59 11.67
CA ASP A 84 6.00 10.44 12.56
C ASP A 84 4.56 10.38 13.10
N LEU A 85 3.90 9.22 12.99
CA LEU A 85 2.56 8.97 13.50
C LEU A 85 2.58 8.14 14.80
N GLY A 86 3.77 7.76 15.28
CA GLY A 86 3.95 7.00 16.51
C GLY A 86 3.72 5.51 16.36
N PHE A 87 3.36 4.88 17.47
CA PHE A 87 3.29 3.42 17.58
C PHE A 87 1.86 2.89 17.47
N VAL A 88 1.72 1.74 16.81
CA VAL A 88 0.50 0.93 16.81
C VAL A 88 0.81 -0.39 17.49
N ILE A 89 0.00 -0.76 18.49
CA ILE A 89 0.20 -1.99 19.25
C ILE A 89 -0.98 -2.93 18.99
N THR A 90 -0.69 -4.18 18.66
CA THR A 90 -1.71 -5.22 18.44
C THR A 90 -1.29 -6.54 19.06
N LYS A 91 -2.25 -7.36 19.49
CA LYS A 91 -1.99 -8.75 19.85
C LYS A 91 -2.80 -9.69 18.96
N ALA A 92 -2.31 -10.92 18.80
CA ALA A 92 -3.02 -11.97 18.09
C ALA A 92 -3.17 -13.19 19.00
N ASN A 93 -4.36 -13.78 19.00
CA ASN A 93 -4.64 -15.04 19.68
C ASN A 93 -5.48 -15.92 18.74
N ALA A 94 -4.89 -17.02 18.27
CA ALA A 94 -5.46 -17.86 17.23
C ALA A 94 -5.91 -17.02 16.01
N ASP A 95 -7.21 -16.93 15.78
CA ASP A 95 -7.81 -16.27 14.61
C ASP A 95 -8.18 -14.80 14.86
N GLN A 96 -7.96 -14.32 16.08
CA GLN A 96 -8.34 -12.99 16.53
C GLN A 96 -7.13 -12.06 16.56
N VAL A 97 -7.33 -10.85 16.03
CA VAL A 97 -6.39 -9.73 16.21
C VAL A 97 -7.09 -8.63 16.98
N SER A 98 -6.44 -8.13 18.01
CA SER A 98 -6.90 -6.98 18.80
C SER A 98 -5.87 -5.85 18.73
N PHE A 99 -6.32 -4.62 18.88
CA PHE A 99 -5.46 -3.44 18.99
C PHE A 99 -5.58 -2.82 20.39
N TRP A 100 -4.53 -2.13 20.81
CA TRP A 100 -4.47 -1.40 22.08
C TRP A 100 -4.80 0.07 21.86
N ASP A 101 -5.73 0.63 22.64
CA ASP A 101 -6.13 2.05 22.53
C ASP A 101 -5.37 2.98 23.50
N GLY A 102 -4.55 2.43 24.39
CA GLY A 102 -3.90 3.15 25.49
C GLY A 102 -4.34 2.68 26.87
N SER A 103 -5.52 2.05 26.97
CA SER A 103 -6.16 1.61 28.22
C SER A 103 -6.66 0.17 28.18
N ASP A 104 -7.25 -0.25 27.06
CA ASP A 104 -7.91 -1.53 26.90
C ASP A 104 -7.61 -2.17 25.53
N TRP A 105 -7.86 -3.47 25.45
CA TRP A 105 -7.76 -4.23 24.21
C TRP A 105 -9.11 -4.31 23.51
N PHE A 106 -9.14 -3.91 22.24
CA PHE A 106 -10.33 -3.97 21.41
C PHE A 106 -10.13 -4.93 20.23
N LEU A 107 -11.15 -5.75 19.96
CA LEU A 107 -11.13 -6.68 18.83
C LEU A 107 -11.10 -5.89 17.52
N LEU A 108 -10.08 -6.16 16.70
CA LEU A 108 -9.96 -5.59 15.36
C LEU A 108 -10.72 -6.48 14.37
N TYR A 109 -10.42 -7.79 14.38
CA TYR A 109 -11.13 -8.79 13.59
C TYR A 109 -10.98 -10.21 14.15
N ASP A 110 -11.85 -11.11 13.70
CA ASP A 110 -11.82 -12.55 13.97
C ASP A 110 -12.03 -13.34 12.67
N LEU A 111 -11.00 -14.05 12.21
CA LEU A 111 -11.06 -14.90 11.01
C LEU A 111 -11.65 -16.30 11.28
N GLY A 112 -11.93 -16.63 12.54
CA GLY A 112 -12.53 -17.89 12.96
C GLY A 112 -14.05 -17.88 12.91
N LEU A 113 -14.66 -16.71 12.74
CA LEU A 113 -16.11 -16.57 12.64
C LEU A 113 -16.64 -17.07 11.28
N PRO A 114 -17.72 -17.88 11.26
CA PRO A 114 -18.38 -18.30 10.03
C PRO A 114 -19.19 -17.15 9.41
N VAL A 115 -19.71 -17.36 8.20
CA VAL A 115 -20.70 -16.46 7.58
C VAL A 115 -21.90 -16.28 8.53
N GLY A 116 -22.30 -15.03 8.76
CA GLY A 116 -23.30 -14.62 9.75
C GLY A 116 -22.73 -14.32 11.13
N GLY A 117 -21.46 -14.66 11.40
CA GLY A 117 -20.76 -14.26 12.62
C GLY A 117 -20.52 -12.76 12.67
N GLN A 118 -20.48 -12.20 13.87
CA GLN A 118 -20.44 -10.75 14.08
C GLN A 118 -19.46 -10.34 15.16
N TRP A 119 -18.92 -9.13 15.04
CA TRP A 119 -18.20 -8.45 16.11
C TRP A 119 -18.36 -6.94 16.02
N LEU A 120 -18.00 -6.26 17.11
CA LEU A 120 -17.95 -4.80 17.15
C LEU A 120 -16.54 -4.31 16.88
N LEU A 121 -16.38 -3.45 15.88
CA LEU A 121 -15.19 -2.65 15.68
C LEU A 121 -15.37 -1.32 16.39
N VAL A 122 -14.65 -1.16 17.49
CA VAL A 122 -14.67 0.06 18.29
C VAL A 122 -13.76 1.11 17.67
N CYS A 123 -14.27 2.33 17.57
CA CYS A 123 -13.49 3.52 17.26
C CYS A 123 -13.88 4.67 18.21
N TYR A 124 -13.37 5.88 17.97
CA TYR A 124 -13.36 6.97 18.95
C TYR A 124 -14.73 7.30 19.58
N LEU A 125 -15.78 7.44 18.77
CA LEU A 125 -17.11 7.86 19.25
C LEU A 125 -18.21 6.86 18.94
N ASP A 126 -17.90 5.81 18.18
CA ASP A 126 -18.86 4.87 17.65
C ASP A 126 -18.30 3.44 17.67
N ALA A 127 -19.20 2.49 17.52
CA ALA A 127 -18.87 1.11 17.22
C ALA A 127 -19.63 0.69 15.96
N PHE A 128 -18.93 0.00 15.06
CA PHE A 128 -19.55 -0.59 13.88
C PHE A 128 -19.71 -2.09 14.10
N GLU A 129 -20.91 -2.59 13.87
CA GLU A 129 -21.11 -4.04 13.79
C GLU A 129 -20.59 -4.52 12.43
N LEU A 130 -19.62 -5.43 12.46
CA LEU A 130 -19.17 -6.15 11.28
C LEU A 130 -19.83 -7.52 11.26
N THR A 131 -20.43 -7.86 10.13
CA THR A 131 -21.01 -9.19 9.89
C THR A 131 -20.22 -9.88 8.79
N VAL A 132 -19.76 -11.10 9.03
CA VAL A 132 -19.11 -11.93 8.01
C VAL A 132 -20.15 -12.31 6.96
N THR A 133 -19.93 -11.90 5.72
CA THR A 133 -20.81 -12.21 4.57
C THR A 133 -20.20 -13.24 3.63
N GLY A 134 -18.90 -13.50 3.74
CA GLY A 134 -18.21 -14.53 2.97
C GLY A 134 -16.88 -14.92 3.60
N THR A 135 -16.42 -16.13 3.32
CA THR A 135 -15.12 -16.64 3.75
C THR A 135 -14.46 -17.41 2.61
N GLY A 136 -13.14 -17.57 2.64
CA GLY A 136 -12.45 -18.37 1.63
C GLY A 136 -10.94 -18.40 1.80
N LEU A 137 -10.27 -18.88 0.75
CA LEU A 137 -8.81 -18.88 0.63
C LEU A 137 -8.38 -18.01 -0.54
N LYS A 138 -7.31 -17.26 -0.34
CA LYS A 138 -6.64 -16.46 -1.36
C LYS A 138 -5.19 -16.91 -1.46
N ILE A 139 -4.73 -17.22 -2.67
CA ILE A 139 -3.31 -17.51 -2.90
C ILE A 139 -2.57 -16.19 -3.11
N VAL A 140 -1.54 -15.94 -2.30
CA VAL A 140 -0.60 -14.82 -2.43
C VAL A 140 0.80 -15.41 -2.46
N ASP A 141 1.52 -15.22 -3.56
CA ASP A 141 2.87 -15.79 -3.79
C ASP A 141 2.97 -17.29 -3.49
N GLY A 142 1.93 -18.04 -3.84
CA GLY A 142 1.86 -19.48 -3.61
C GLY A 142 1.45 -19.90 -2.20
N ILE A 143 1.29 -18.95 -1.27
CA ILE A 143 0.83 -19.21 0.10
C ILE A 143 -0.69 -19.04 0.19
N PRO A 144 -1.44 -20.07 0.64
CA PRO A 144 -2.87 -19.95 0.88
C PRO A 144 -3.14 -19.17 2.17
N LEU A 145 -3.85 -18.06 2.06
CA LEU A 145 -4.27 -17.21 3.18
C LEU A 145 -5.79 -17.25 3.32
N ARG A 146 -6.30 -17.38 4.54
CA ARG A 146 -7.74 -17.22 4.79
C ARG A 146 -8.18 -15.78 4.58
N TYR A 147 -9.44 -15.59 4.19
CA TYR A 147 -10.06 -14.28 4.22
C TYR A 147 -11.51 -14.34 4.68
N SER A 148 -11.99 -13.23 5.22
CA SER A 148 -13.40 -12.97 5.52
C SER A 148 -13.84 -11.67 4.85
N VAL A 149 -14.94 -11.71 4.11
CA VAL A 149 -15.64 -10.52 3.60
C VAL A 149 -16.66 -10.10 4.66
N VAL A 150 -16.70 -8.81 4.97
CA VAL A 150 -17.52 -8.28 6.06
C VAL A 150 -18.32 -7.08 5.59
N SER A 151 -19.57 -6.96 6.05
CA SER A 151 -20.39 -5.76 5.88
C SER A 151 -20.41 -4.94 7.16
N LEU A 152 -20.44 -3.62 7.03
CA LEU A 152 -20.50 -2.68 8.15
C LEU A 152 -21.95 -2.24 8.41
N ALA A 153 -22.35 -2.19 9.67
CA ALA A 153 -23.63 -1.64 10.13
C ALA A 153 -23.42 -0.60 11.26
N PRO A 154 -23.90 0.66 11.08
CA PRO A 154 -24.43 1.21 9.83
C PRO A 154 -23.34 1.29 8.74
N PRO A 155 -23.71 1.21 7.45
CA PRO A 155 -22.73 1.37 6.38
C PRO A 155 -22.23 2.81 6.32
N LEU A 156 -20.94 2.98 6.01
CA LEU A 156 -20.39 4.29 5.71
C LEU A 156 -20.70 4.65 4.24
N PRO A 157 -20.90 5.94 3.90
CA PRO A 157 -21.21 6.34 2.53
C PRO A 157 -20.18 5.89 1.48
N TRP A 158 -18.93 5.70 1.90
CA TRP A 158 -17.80 5.27 1.07
C TRP A 158 -17.32 3.85 1.37
N LEU A 159 -17.89 3.16 2.36
CA LEU A 159 -17.48 1.80 2.74
C LEU A 159 -18.65 1.02 3.34
N ALA A 160 -19.31 0.21 2.51
CA ALA A 160 -20.35 -0.71 2.95
C ALA A 160 -19.81 -2.10 3.33
N SER A 161 -18.68 -2.50 2.74
CA SER A 161 -18.06 -3.80 3.00
C SER A 161 -16.54 -3.73 2.87
N ASP A 162 -15.83 -4.60 3.58
CA ASP A 162 -14.38 -4.76 3.50
C ASP A 162 -14.01 -6.26 3.44
N THR A 163 -12.74 -6.57 3.26
CA THR A 163 -12.18 -7.92 3.33
C THR A 163 -11.00 -7.92 4.29
N VAL A 164 -11.04 -8.79 5.29
CA VAL A 164 -9.92 -9.12 6.16
C VAL A 164 -9.20 -10.31 5.55
N ILE A 165 -7.88 -10.21 5.34
CA ILE A 165 -7.04 -11.31 4.86
C ILE A 165 -6.05 -11.67 5.96
N GLU A 166 -5.84 -12.96 6.17
CA GLU A 166 -4.84 -13.49 7.09
C GLU A 166 -3.45 -12.86 6.87
N ARG A 167 -2.71 -12.58 7.95
CA ARG A 167 -1.42 -11.82 8.00
C ARG A 167 -1.49 -10.35 7.59
N ILE A 168 -2.36 -10.01 6.65
CA ILE A 168 -2.44 -8.69 6.01
C ILE A 168 -3.41 -7.76 6.78
N GLY A 169 -4.53 -8.28 7.27
CA GLY A 169 -5.60 -7.49 7.88
C GLY A 169 -6.64 -6.98 6.85
N PHE A 170 -7.32 -5.90 7.19
CA PHE A 170 -8.34 -5.27 6.35
C PHE A 170 -7.75 -4.66 5.07
N LYS A 171 -8.52 -4.65 3.97
CA LYS A 171 -8.14 -3.96 2.73
C LYS A 171 -8.43 -2.47 2.76
N SER A 172 -9.48 -2.03 3.46
CA SER A 172 -9.87 -0.61 3.49
C SER A 172 -9.65 0.02 4.86
N ILE A 173 -10.03 -0.68 5.93
CA ILE A 173 -9.91 -0.20 7.32
C ILE A 173 -8.44 -0.31 7.77
N TYR A 174 -7.90 0.78 8.33
CA TYR A 174 -6.54 0.76 8.87
C TYR A 174 -6.47 0.03 10.22
N VAL A 175 -5.34 -0.62 10.50
CA VAL A 175 -5.09 -1.43 11.72
C VAL A 175 -5.26 -0.66 13.03
N HIS A 176 -5.21 0.67 12.97
CA HIS A 176 -5.59 1.56 14.07
C HIS A 176 -6.90 2.29 13.69
N PRO A 177 -8.08 1.78 14.12
CA PRO A 177 -9.37 2.29 13.66
C PRO A 177 -9.58 3.79 13.92
N TYR A 178 -9.01 4.34 14.99
CA TYR A 178 -9.08 5.77 15.28
C TYR A 178 -8.48 6.65 14.16
N SER A 179 -7.38 6.19 13.54
CA SER A 179 -6.75 6.91 12.42
C SER A 179 -7.50 6.70 11.09
N PHE A 180 -8.30 5.64 10.97
CA PHE A 180 -9.19 5.45 9.83
C PHE A 180 -10.37 6.45 9.83
N PHE A 181 -10.88 6.78 11.02
CA PHE A 181 -12.00 7.71 11.19
C PHE A 181 -11.58 9.18 11.41
N GLY A 182 -10.28 9.51 11.31
CA GLY A 182 -9.81 10.89 11.42
C GLY A 182 -9.67 11.43 12.86
N GLY A 183 -9.73 10.57 13.88
CA GLY A 183 -9.87 10.99 15.28
C GLY A 183 -8.66 11.68 15.91
N TRP A 184 -7.46 11.10 15.81
CA TRP A 184 -6.30 11.54 16.62
C TRP A 184 -5.39 12.56 15.95
N SER A 185 -5.28 12.56 14.63
CA SER A 185 -4.23 13.28 13.91
C SER A 185 -4.78 14.26 12.87
N ASN A 186 -6.09 14.51 12.86
CA ASN A 186 -6.74 15.26 11.77
C ASN A 186 -6.37 14.68 10.40
N SER A 187 -6.11 13.37 10.35
CA SER A 187 -5.71 12.65 9.16
C SER A 187 -6.41 11.31 9.09
N VAL A 188 -6.75 10.91 7.87
CA VAL A 188 -7.42 9.67 7.54
C VAL A 188 -6.42 8.75 6.87
N VAL A 189 -6.22 7.58 7.49
CA VAL A 189 -5.42 6.48 6.94
C VAL A 189 -6.39 5.39 6.49
N ARG A 190 -6.41 5.08 5.20
CA ARG A 190 -7.36 4.12 4.62
C ARG A 190 -6.74 3.40 3.44
N GLU A 191 -7.40 2.35 2.97
CA GLU A 191 -7.09 1.67 1.71
C GLU A 191 -5.64 1.18 1.65
N LEU A 192 -5.49 -0.11 1.98
CA LEU A 192 -4.25 -0.82 1.78
C LEU A 192 -3.83 -0.72 0.31
N ARG A 193 -2.64 -0.19 0.09
CA ARG A 193 -1.97 -0.23 -1.21
C ARG A 193 -1.29 -1.56 -1.37
N CYS A 194 -0.43 -1.88 -0.41
CA CYS A 194 0.33 -3.12 -0.41
C CYS A 194 0.74 -3.54 1.00
N TYR A 195 1.10 -4.81 1.09
CA TYR A 195 1.69 -5.46 2.24
C TYR A 195 2.90 -6.27 1.77
N GLU A 196 3.95 -6.30 2.57
CA GLU A 196 5.07 -7.21 2.36
C GLU A 196 5.56 -7.78 3.69
N ASP A 197 6.04 -9.00 3.65
CA ASP A 197 6.85 -9.60 4.71
C ASP A 197 7.94 -10.49 4.09
N ASN A 198 8.57 -11.33 4.91
CA ASN A 198 9.65 -12.21 4.48
C ASN A 198 9.22 -13.35 3.53
N GLU A 199 7.92 -13.59 3.36
CA GLU A 199 7.38 -14.70 2.57
C GLU A 199 6.44 -14.26 1.45
N ILE A 200 5.68 -13.18 1.64
CA ILE A 200 4.68 -12.71 0.67
C ILE A 200 4.79 -11.22 0.39
N ALA A 201 4.48 -10.84 -0.85
CA ALA A 201 4.18 -9.49 -1.26
C ALA A 201 2.76 -9.43 -1.85
N TYR A 202 1.94 -8.54 -1.32
CA TYR A 202 0.56 -8.36 -1.73
C TYR A 202 0.33 -6.92 -2.15
N SER A 203 -0.20 -6.69 -3.36
CA SER A 203 -0.68 -5.38 -3.80
C SER A 203 -2.15 -5.45 -4.18
N VAL A 204 -2.93 -4.45 -3.75
CA VAL A 204 -4.35 -4.34 -4.10
C VAL A 204 -4.52 -3.97 -5.57
N LEU A 205 -3.65 -3.09 -6.08
CA LEU A 205 -3.58 -2.68 -7.48
C LEU A 205 -2.24 -3.17 -8.02
N GLN A 206 -2.24 -4.25 -8.80
CA GLN A 206 -1.07 -5.01 -9.27
C GLN A 206 0.03 -4.18 -10.01
N GLN A 207 -0.12 -2.86 -10.15
CA GLN A 207 0.75 -1.97 -10.91
C GLN A 207 1.21 -0.71 -10.15
N GLU A 208 0.79 -0.50 -8.89
CA GLU A 208 1.25 0.65 -8.11
C GLU A 208 2.44 0.27 -7.22
N THR A 209 3.47 1.13 -7.19
CA THR A 209 4.53 1.02 -6.19
C THR A 209 3.97 1.48 -4.84
N CYS A 210 4.30 0.72 -3.79
CA CYS A 210 3.82 0.90 -2.42
C CYS A 210 3.92 2.34 -1.90
N ASP A 211 5.02 3.03 -2.24
CA ASP A 211 5.40 4.33 -1.72
C ASP A 211 5.10 5.51 -2.65
N TYR A 212 4.42 5.27 -3.77
CA TYR A 212 4.28 6.32 -4.78
C TYR A 212 3.26 7.39 -4.38
N THR A 213 3.75 8.55 -3.99
CA THR A 213 2.90 9.70 -3.67
C THR A 213 2.71 10.64 -4.86
N LEU A 214 3.65 10.65 -5.82
CA LEU A 214 3.52 11.37 -7.09
C LEU A 214 4.40 10.74 -8.17
N GLY A 215 3.78 10.16 -9.21
CA GLY A 215 4.45 10.06 -10.51
C GLY A 215 3.72 9.22 -11.55
N VAL A 216 4.16 9.41 -12.79
CA VAL A 216 4.15 8.39 -13.83
C VAL A 216 5.48 7.65 -13.66
N PRO A 217 5.54 6.30 -13.74
CA PRO A 217 6.81 5.58 -13.63
C PRO A 217 7.85 6.20 -14.55
N GLU A 218 8.85 6.88 -13.97
CA GLU A 218 10.04 7.27 -14.68
C GLU A 218 10.91 6.04 -14.80
N ASP A 219 10.59 5.20 -15.79
CA ASP A 219 11.46 4.10 -16.17
C ASP A 219 12.78 4.71 -16.68
N LEU A 220 13.77 4.76 -15.79
CA LEU A 220 15.17 5.09 -16.08
C LEU A 220 15.83 3.96 -16.89
N HIS A 221 15.20 3.57 -17.99
CA HIS A 221 15.78 2.62 -18.94
C HIS A 221 16.81 3.35 -19.82
N GLY A 222 18.00 3.58 -19.25
CA GLY A 222 19.28 3.43 -19.95
C GLY A 222 19.65 4.39 -21.09
N GLY A 223 19.04 5.58 -21.18
CA GLY A 223 19.50 6.63 -22.08
C GLY A 223 19.37 7.99 -21.44
N THR A 224 20.45 8.79 -21.40
CA THR A 224 20.35 10.21 -21.03
C THR A 224 19.55 10.92 -22.12
N GLN A 225 18.43 11.52 -21.76
CA GLN A 225 17.62 12.35 -22.66
C GLN A 225 17.80 13.82 -22.31
N THR A 226 17.68 14.68 -23.31
CA THR A 226 17.69 16.14 -23.13
C THR A 226 16.46 16.72 -23.79
N ILE A 227 15.71 17.52 -23.03
CA ILE A 227 14.56 18.28 -23.53
C ILE A 227 14.88 19.77 -23.45
N MET A 228 14.66 20.49 -24.54
CA MET A 228 14.89 21.93 -24.59
C MET A 228 13.99 22.62 -25.62
N PRO A 229 13.45 23.82 -25.33
CA PRO A 229 13.48 24.47 -24.01
C PRO A 229 12.50 23.76 -23.03
N ASN A 230 12.79 23.85 -21.74
CA ASN A 230 11.88 23.44 -20.66
C ASN A 230 12.12 24.35 -19.44
N PRO A 231 11.22 25.29 -19.10
CA PRO A 231 9.93 25.55 -19.74
C PRO A 231 10.03 26.05 -21.19
N GLY A 232 8.92 25.99 -21.96
CA GLY A 232 8.86 26.52 -23.34
C GLY A 232 7.46 26.98 -23.75
N THR A 233 7.36 27.84 -24.76
CA THR A 233 6.08 28.43 -25.22
C THR A 233 5.50 27.70 -26.44
N ASP A 234 6.34 27.51 -27.46
CA ASP A 234 5.92 26.97 -28.77
C ASP A 234 6.06 25.46 -28.88
N GLY A 235 6.75 24.83 -27.95
CA GLY A 235 7.07 23.40 -27.99
C GLY A 235 8.48 23.10 -27.52
N PHE A 236 8.95 21.89 -27.81
CA PHE A 236 10.26 21.40 -27.36
C PHE A 236 10.93 20.49 -28.38
N SER A 237 12.25 20.40 -28.24
CA SER A 237 13.10 19.40 -28.89
C SER A 237 13.49 18.33 -27.87
N LEU A 238 13.33 17.06 -28.23
CA LEU A 238 13.79 15.91 -27.47
C LEU A 238 15.01 15.30 -28.17
N MET A 239 16.09 15.10 -27.42
CA MET A 239 17.27 14.36 -27.85
C MET A 239 17.42 13.11 -26.98
N LEU A 240 17.46 11.94 -27.61
CA LEU A 240 17.72 10.66 -26.96
C LEU A 240 19.19 10.27 -27.18
N ASN A 241 19.94 10.06 -26.11
CA ASN A 241 21.27 9.46 -26.21
C ASN A 241 21.11 7.94 -26.09
N GLY A 242 21.50 7.18 -27.12
CA GLY A 242 21.42 5.72 -27.12
C GLY A 242 21.23 5.09 -28.50
N VAL A 243 20.92 3.78 -28.50
CA VAL A 243 20.85 2.95 -29.73
C VAL A 243 19.53 3.14 -30.49
N SER A 244 18.45 3.51 -29.80
CA SER A 244 17.14 3.76 -30.42
C SER A 244 17.12 5.10 -31.14
N ARG A 245 17.33 5.04 -32.46
CA ARG A 245 17.35 6.21 -33.32
C ARG A 245 15.98 6.59 -33.88
N ASN A 246 14.99 5.70 -33.89
CA ASN A 246 13.69 5.99 -34.50
C ASN A 246 12.54 5.52 -33.60
N GLY A 247 11.41 6.21 -33.67
CA GLY A 247 10.26 5.94 -32.80
C GLY A 247 9.25 7.09 -32.80
N ASN A 248 8.50 7.24 -31.71
CA ASN A 248 7.55 8.33 -31.49
C ASN A 248 7.68 8.91 -30.08
N VAL A 249 7.46 10.21 -29.95
CA VAL A 249 7.18 10.85 -28.66
C VAL A 249 5.69 11.17 -28.59
N PHE A 250 5.05 10.79 -27.50
CA PHE A 250 3.67 11.14 -27.16
C PHE A 250 3.71 12.19 -26.06
N VAL A 251 2.84 13.20 -26.13
CA VAL A 251 2.67 14.20 -25.07
C VAL A 251 1.32 13.97 -24.42
N LEU A 252 1.31 13.89 -23.10
CA LEU A 252 0.17 13.56 -22.26
C LEU A 252 -0.15 14.76 -21.36
N ASP A 253 -1.44 15.03 -21.15
CA ASP A 253 -1.87 15.97 -20.12
C ASP A 253 -1.78 15.38 -18.71
N ALA A 254 -2.12 16.18 -17.69
CA ALA A 254 -2.10 15.76 -16.29
C ALA A 254 -3.06 14.60 -15.96
N LEU A 255 -4.01 14.28 -16.85
CA LEU A 255 -4.93 13.15 -16.71
C LEU A 255 -4.44 11.91 -17.48
N GLY A 256 -3.24 11.97 -18.08
CA GLY A 256 -2.66 10.89 -18.88
C GLY A 256 -3.23 10.76 -20.30
N ARG A 257 -4.04 11.73 -20.77
CA ARG A 257 -4.62 11.70 -22.11
C ARG A 257 -3.60 12.23 -23.12
N ALA A 258 -3.44 11.54 -24.25
CA ALA A 258 -2.55 11.99 -25.31
C ALA A 258 -3.11 13.26 -25.98
N VAL A 259 -2.35 14.35 -25.91
CA VAL A 259 -2.66 15.64 -26.53
C VAL A 259 -1.89 15.86 -27.83
N GLY A 260 -0.90 15.01 -28.13
CA GLY A 260 -0.19 15.02 -29.40
C GLY A 260 0.91 13.98 -29.49
N SER A 261 1.54 13.91 -30.66
CA SER A 261 2.73 13.10 -30.86
C SER A 261 3.65 13.68 -31.93
N ALA A 262 4.93 13.31 -31.91
CA ALA A 262 5.90 13.64 -32.95
C ALA A 262 6.82 12.44 -33.24
N PRO A 263 7.23 12.24 -34.50
CA PRO A 263 8.16 11.16 -34.83
C PRO A 263 9.56 11.47 -34.31
N ILE A 264 10.23 10.45 -33.78
CA ILE A 264 11.66 10.47 -33.46
C ILE A 264 12.41 9.98 -34.69
N ARG A 265 13.34 10.80 -35.19
CA ARG A 265 14.24 10.50 -36.30
C ARG A 265 15.67 10.75 -35.87
N GLN A 266 16.53 9.75 -36.02
CA GLN A 266 17.93 9.81 -35.61
C GLN A 266 18.15 10.25 -34.14
N GLY A 267 17.26 9.83 -33.24
CA GLY A 267 17.30 10.16 -31.81
C GLY A 267 16.77 11.55 -31.48
N GLN A 268 16.19 12.26 -32.45
CA GLN A 268 15.67 13.61 -32.26
C GLN A 268 14.18 13.67 -32.61
N ALA A 269 13.41 14.42 -31.82
CA ALA A 269 12.04 14.81 -32.14
C ALA A 269 11.82 16.27 -31.82
N ARG A 270 10.93 16.91 -32.58
CA ARG A 270 10.42 18.25 -32.28
C ARG A 270 8.91 18.15 -32.14
N PHE A 271 8.40 18.60 -31.01
CA PHE A 271 6.97 18.66 -30.73
C PHE A 271 6.51 20.12 -30.80
N ASP A 272 5.47 20.39 -31.58
CA ASP A 272 4.80 21.69 -31.63
C ASP A 272 3.69 21.71 -30.59
N ALA A 273 3.73 22.69 -29.71
CA ALA A 273 2.79 22.84 -28.61
C ALA A 273 2.00 24.14 -28.68
N GLN A 274 2.06 24.93 -29.78
CA GLN A 274 1.44 26.26 -29.85
C GLN A 274 -0.03 26.27 -29.41
N GLU A 275 -0.78 25.25 -29.80
CA GLU A 275 -2.22 25.10 -29.49
C GLU A 275 -2.52 24.55 -28.10
N LEU A 276 -1.52 24.03 -27.37
CA LEU A 276 -1.72 23.54 -26.01
C LEU A 276 -1.90 24.70 -25.02
N PRO A 277 -2.73 24.56 -23.98
CA PRO A 277 -2.77 25.54 -22.90
C PRO A 277 -1.49 25.50 -22.04
N PRO A 278 -1.14 26.60 -21.35
CA PRO A 278 -0.10 26.59 -20.33
C PRO A 278 -0.35 25.51 -19.27
N GLY A 279 0.72 24.82 -18.85
CA GLY A 279 0.59 23.71 -17.90
C GLY A 279 1.72 22.71 -17.95
N VAL A 280 1.61 21.67 -17.12
CA VAL A 280 2.59 20.57 -17.06
C VAL A 280 2.12 19.42 -17.91
N PHE A 281 3.00 18.95 -18.80
CA PHE A 281 2.78 17.80 -19.65
C PHE A 281 3.82 16.72 -19.37
N VAL A 282 3.45 15.47 -19.60
CA VAL A 282 4.36 14.32 -19.57
C VAL A 282 4.66 13.90 -21.00
N TYR A 283 5.92 13.73 -21.36
CA TYR A 283 6.27 13.13 -22.64
C TYR A 283 6.66 11.66 -22.45
N ARG A 284 6.30 10.81 -23.42
CA ARG A 284 6.63 9.39 -23.46
C ARG A 284 7.24 9.06 -24.83
N ALA A 285 8.53 8.72 -24.86
CA ALA A 285 9.24 8.32 -26.07
C ALA A 285 9.32 6.80 -26.19
N THR A 286 8.85 6.24 -27.30
CA THR A 286 8.93 4.81 -27.61
C THR A 286 9.75 4.58 -28.87
N ASP A 287 10.34 3.40 -29.02
CA ASP A 287 10.91 2.96 -30.31
C ASP A 287 9.83 2.48 -31.30
N LEU A 288 10.26 1.98 -32.46
CA LEU A 288 9.37 1.44 -33.50
C LEU A 288 8.62 0.18 -33.07
N ASP A 289 9.15 -0.57 -32.09
CA ASP A 289 8.50 -1.76 -31.53
C ASP A 289 7.53 -1.40 -30.39
N GLY A 290 7.34 -0.09 -30.12
CA GLY A 290 6.49 0.41 -29.05
C GLY A 290 7.10 0.31 -27.65
N ARG A 291 8.37 -0.08 -27.53
CA ARG A 291 9.06 -0.17 -26.22
C ARG A 291 9.38 1.23 -25.72
N LEU A 292 9.12 1.47 -24.43
CA LEU A 292 9.44 2.73 -23.77
C LEU A 292 10.96 2.94 -23.74
N ARG A 293 11.41 4.15 -24.12
CA ARG A 293 12.83 4.54 -24.18
C ARG A 293 13.16 5.75 -23.33
N ALA A 294 12.24 6.69 -23.20
CA ALA A 294 12.39 7.79 -22.27
C ALA A 294 11.01 8.32 -21.85
N THR A 295 10.98 8.95 -20.70
CA THR A 295 9.83 9.71 -20.21
C THR A 295 10.33 10.91 -19.42
N GLY A 296 9.49 11.91 -19.23
CA GLY A 296 9.80 13.07 -18.42
C GLY A 296 8.72 14.13 -18.52
N ARG A 297 9.02 15.32 -17.99
CA ARG A 297 8.07 16.43 -17.92
C ARG A 297 8.51 17.60 -18.78
N TRP A 298 7.54 18.30 -19.34
CA TRP A 298 7.72 19.57 -20.03
C TRP A 298 6.69 20.57 -19.53
N VAL A 299 7.13 21.80 -19.25
CA VAL A 299 6.26 22.88 -18.78
C VAL A 299 6.01 23.82 -19.95
N LYS A 300 4.73 23.99 -20.31
CA LYS A 300 4.29 25.04 -21.23
C LYS A 300 4.03 26.33 -20.47
N GLU A 301 4.67 27.41 -20.91
CA GLU A 301 4.38 28.79 -20.49
C GLU A 301 3.23 29.41 -21.29
#